data_AF-A0A924UDQ6-F1
#
_entry.id   AF-A0A924UDQ6-F1
#
_cell.length_a   1.000
_cell.length_b   1.000
_cell.length_c   1.000
_cell.angle_alpha   90.00
_cell.angle_beta   90.00
_cell.angle_gamma   90.00
#
_symmetry.space_group_name_H-M   'P 1'
#
loop_
_entity.id
_entity.type
_entity.pdbx_description
1 polymer ?
#
loop_
_entity_poly.entity_id
_entity_poly.type
_entity_poly.pdbx_seq_one_letter_code
_entity_poly.pdbx_strand_id
1 'polypeptide(L)' 'RNTRIGNLMNQCVLTLPTGQPSCGLSIMCAPGTEERLLQIGRAVERAFG' A
#
# COMPACT_ATOMS: atom_id res chain seq x y z
N ARG A 1 -7.69 -7.78 3.87
CA ARG A 1 -7.86 -6.51 3.11
C ARG A 1 -8.44 -5.48 4.06
N ASN A 2 -7.66 -4.52 4.55
CA ASN A 2 -7.96 -3.74 5.76
C ASN A 2 -8.46 -2.31 5.47
N THR A 3 -9.21 -2.14 4.37
CA THR A 3 -9.60 -0.82 3.84
C THR A 3 -10.47 0.00 4.80
N ARG A 4 -11.28 -0.65 5.64
CA ARG A 4 -12.06 0.05 6.68
C ARG A 4 -11.19 0.70 7.75
N ILE A 5 -10.06 0.09 8.11
CA ILE A 5 -9.15 0.61 9.12
C ILE A 5 -8.42 1.85 8.59
N GLY A 6 -7.95 1.81 7.34
CA GLY A 6 -7.30 2.95 6.70
C GLY A 6 -8.21 4.18 6.60
N ASN A 7 -9.47 3.98 6.22
CA ASN A 7 -10.46 5.06 6.16
C ASN A 7 -10.76 5.64 7.56
N LEU A 8 -10.89 4.79 8.58
CA LEU A 8 -11.16 5.21 9.96
C LEU A 8 -10.01 6.05 10.54
N MET A 9 -8.77 5.69 10.20
CA MET A 9 -7.57 6.38 10.66
C MET A 9 -7.17 7.57 9.78
N ASN A 10 -8.00 7.92 8.79
CA ASN A 10 -7.72 8.95 7.79
C ASN A 10 -6.31 8.78 7.15
N GLN A 11 -5.95 7.54 6.84
CA GLN A 11 -4.64 7.17 6.30
C GLN A 11 -4.66 7.03 4.78
N CYS A 12 -3.51 7.27 4.16
CA CYS A 12 -3.30 7.00 2.74
C CYS A 12 -2.93 5.52 2.57
N VAL A 13 -3.62 4.81 1.67
CA VAL A 13 -3.43 3.34 1.50
C VAL A 13 -3.19 2.99 0.04
N LEU A 14 -2.14 2.19 -0.22
CA LEU A 14 -1.80 1.65 -1.54
C LEU A 14 -1.90 0.13 -1.50
N THR A 15 -2.58 -0.49 -2.48
CA THR A 15 -2.69 -1.95 -2.59
C THR A 15 -2.03 -2.45 -3.86
N LEU A 16 -1.10 -3.41 -3.74
CA LEU A 16 -0.30 -3.96 -4.84
C LEU A 16 -0.38 -5.50 -4.86
N PRO A 17 -0.31 -6.14 -6.04
CA PRO A 17 -0.16 -7.60 -6.16
C PRO A 17 1.28 -8.01 -5.79
N THR A 18 1.46 -9.14 -5.10
CA THR A 18 2.79 -9.57 -4.61
C THR A 18 3.46 -10.66 -5.46
N GLY A 19 3.20 -10.72 -6.77
CA GLY A 19 3.75 -11.74 -7.68
C GLY A 19 3.19 -13.16 -7.47
N GLN A 20 2.73 -13.49 -6.26
CA GLN A 20 2.04 -14.73 -5.94
C GLN A 20 0.52 -14.60 -6.20
N PRO A 21 -0.12 -15.57 -6.89
CA PRO A 21 -1.56 -15.55 -7.09
C PRO A 21 -2.29 -15.52 -5.75
N SER A 22 -3.34 -14.69 -5.68
CA SER A 22 -4.19 -14.51 -4.49
C SER A 22 -3.52 -13.87 -3.27
N CYS A 23 -2.30 -13.32 -3.39
CA CYS A 23 -1.65 -12.53 -2.34
C CYS A 23 -1.57 -11.05 -2.75
N GLY A 24 -2.04 -10.15 -1.87
CA GLY A 24 -2.04 -8.71 -2.10
C GLY A 24 -1.58 -7.97 -0.85
N LEU A 25 -0.71 -6.99 -1.03
CA LEU A 25 -0.14 -6.19 0.04
C LEU A 25 -0.83 -4.82 0.11
N SER A 26 -1.30 -4.43 1.29
CA SER A 26 -1.81 -3.08 1.55
C SER A 26 -0.82 -2.32 2.42
N ILE A 27 -0.25 -1.25 1.86
CA ILE A 27 0.70 -0.36 2.52
C ILE A 27 -0.09 0.87 3.01
N MET A 28 0.04 1.21 4.28
CA MET A 28 -0.66 2.35 4.89
C MET A 28 0.36 3.38 5.38
N CYS A 29 0.09 4.66 5.15
CA CYS A 29 0.91 5.77 5.59
C CYS A 29 0.05 6.86 6.21
N ALA A 30 0.69 7.78 6.93
CA ALA A 30 0.01 8.92 7.54
C ALA A 30 -0.67 9.80 6.46
N PRO A 31 -1.75 10.53 6.80
CA PRO A 31 -2.38 11.48 5.90
C PRO A 31 -1.38 12.48 5.30
N GLY A 32 -1.53 12.81 4.01
CA GLY A 32 -0.69 13.81 3.33
C GLY A 32 0.72 13.32 2.99
N THR A 33 0.98 12.02 3.03
CA THR A 33 2.28 11.42 2.71
C THR A 33 2.24 10.53 1.45
N GLU A 34 1.37 10.86 0.50
CA GLU A 34 1.13 10.11 -0.73
C GLU A 34 2.40 9.94 -1.56
N GLU A 35 3.26 10.96 -1.66
CA GLU A 35 4.52 10.85 -2.40
C GLU A 35 5.44 9.77 -1.80
N ARG A 36 5.56 9.75 -0.48
CA ARG A 36 6.33 8.72 0.23
C ARG A 36 5.70 7.35 0.06
N LEU A 37 4.36 7.26 0.12
CA LEU A 37 3.62 6.02 -0.11
C LEU A 37 3.87 5.48 -1.53
N LEU A 38 3.92 6.35 -2.54
CA LEU A 38 4.23 5.98 -3.93
C LEU A 38 5.69 5.56 -4.11
N GLN A 39 6.64 6.22 -3.46
CA GLN A 39 8.05 5.79 -3.46
C GLN A 39 8.23 4.40 -2.86
N ILE A 40 7.57 4.13 -1.72
CA ILE A 40 7.55 2.81 -1.09
C ILE A 40 6.87 1.80 -2.01
N GLY A 41 5.72 2.15 -2.59
CA GLY A 41 4.99 1.33 -3.54
C GLY A 41 5.87 0.90 -4.72
N ARG A 42 6.63 1.83 -5.29
CA ARG A 42 7.55 1.56 -6.40
C ARG A 42 8.68 0.61 -6.01
N ALA A 43 9.23 0.75 -4.80
CA ALA A 43 10.25 -0.16 -4.29
C ALA A 43 9.67 -1.57 -4.06
N VAL A 44 8.45 -1.64 -3.55
CA VAL A 44 7.70 -2.88 -3.34
C VAL A 44 7.38 -3.58 -4.65
N GLU A 45 6.90 -2.86 -5.67
CA GLU A 45 6.68 -3.42 -7.00
C GLU A 45 7.96 -4.04 -7.59
N ARG A 46 9.13 -3.41 -7.38
CA ARG A 46 10.41 -3.97 -7.83
C ARG A 46 10.84 -5.21 -7.06
N ALA A 47 10.38 -5.40 -5.84
CA ALA A 47 10.72 -6.56 -5.02
C ALA A 47 9.83 -7.78 -5.33
N PHE A 48 8.61 -7.54 -5.80
CA PHE A 48 7.65 -8.59 -6.19
C PHE A 48 7.55 -8.82 -7.71
N GLY A 49 8.28 -8.03 -8.50
CA GLY A 49 8.40 -8.13 -9.96
C GLY A 49 9.56 -9.01 -10.39
#